data_AF-A0A920EWK8-F1
#
_entry.id   AF-A0A920EWK8-F1
#
_cell.length_a   1.000
_cell.length_b   1.000
_cell.length_c   1.000
_cell.angle_alpha   90.00
_cell.angle_beta   90.00
_cell.angle_gamma   90.00
#
_symmetry.space_group_name_H-M   'P 1'
#
loop_
_entity.id
_entity.type
_entity.pdbx_description
1 polymer ?
#
loop_
_entity_poly.entity_id
_entity_poly.type
_entity_poly.pdbx_seq_one_letter_code
_entity_poly.pdbx_strand_id
1 'polypeptide(L)'
;MPWDDNNVAKLRDLWDQGLPTAQIGKLLGFTKNAVVGKAHRIGLERRPSPIRRTAVKPDRKKARSPVMPKLNFESTKEPEIVSKEPAVFQPVVKNIFTAAPKRGCEWPEGHPDEADFRFCGKDRFEDKPYCLDHCAVAYVVPEKEENEKTELNNTI
;
A
#
# COMPACT_ATOMS: atom_id res chain seq x y z
N MET A 1 12.86 16.86 -18.77
CA MET A 1 14.26 17.28 -18.60
C MET A 1 15.05 16.08 -18.07
N PRO A 2 16.13 15.64 -18.75
CA PRO A 2 16.93 14.48 -18.34
C PRO A 2 17.92 14.82 -17.20
N TRP A 3 18.33 13.80 -16.44
CA TRP A 3 19.38 13.93 -15.41
C TRP A 3 20.75 13.89 -16.08
N ASP A 4 21.26 15.05 -16.47
CA ASP A 4 22.64 15.23 -16.94
C ASP A 4 23.65 15.26 -15.77
N ASP A 5 24.93 15.12 -16.08
CA ASP A 5 26.00 15.09 -15.07
C ASP A 5 26.09 16.41 -14.28
N ASN A 6 25.78 17.53 -14.92
CA ASN A 6 25.73 18.85 -14.28
C ASN A 6 24.63 18.95 -13.21
N ASN A 7 23.41 18.47 -13.49
CA ASN A 7 22.33 18.47 -12.51
C ASN A 7 22.58 17.44 -11.40
N VAL A 8 23.27 16.33 -11.70
CA VAL A 8 23.69 15.37 -10.67
C VAL A 8 24.74 15.98 -9.73
N ALA A 9 25.72 16.71 -10.27
CA ALA A 9 26.72 17.41 -9.47
C ALA A 9 26.06 18.46 -8.55
N LYS A 10 25.17 19.30 -9.10
CA LYS A 10 24.40 20.27 -8.30
C LYS A 10 23.50 19.60 -7.26
N LEU A 11 22.89 18.46 -7.59
CA LEU A 11 22.10 17.70 -6.63
C LEU A 11 22.96 17.27 -5.44
N ARG A 12 24.19 16.78 -5.66
CA ARG A 12 25.10 16.38 -4.58
C ARG A 12 25.47 17.57 -3.69
N ASP A 13 25.84 18.70 -4.28
CA ASP A 13 26.19 19.92 -3.55
C ASP A 13 25.01 20.45 -2.70
N LEU A 14 23.83 20.62 -3.30
CA LEU A 14 22.63 21.05 -2.58
C LEU A 14 22.16 20.01 -1.53
N TRP A 15 22.49 18.73 -1.74
CA TRP A 15 22.23 17.67 -0.78
C TRP A 15 23.17 17.75 0.43
N ASP A 16 24.43 18.10 0.23
CA ASP A 16 25.38 18.26 1.34
C ASP A 16 25.03 19.50 2.19
N GLN A 17 24.57 20.57 1.53
CA GLN A 17 24.07 21.79 2.19
C GLN A 17 22.79 21.58 3.04
N GLY A 18 22.21 20.38 3.09
CA GLY A 18 21.06 20.10 3.95
C GLY A 18 19.74 20.70 3.45
N LEU A 19 19.67 21.22 2.22
CA LEU A 19 18.46 21.88 1.68
C LEU A 19 17.26 20.91 1.58
N PRO A 20 16.02 21.33 1.88
CA PRO A 20 14.86 20.47 1.73
C PRO A 20 14.69 19.98 0.28
N THR A 21 14.34 18.71 0.09
CA THR A 21 14.23 18.11 -1.25
C THR A 21 13.24 18.83 -2.19
N ALA A 22 12.21 19.45 -1.63
CA ALA A 22 11.29 20.29 -2.39
C ALA A 22 11.96 21.58 -2.90
N GLN A 23 12.87 22.17 -2.13
CA GLN A 23 13.61 23.37 -2.53
C GLN A 23 14.66 23.03 -3.58
N ILE A 24 15.37 21.92 -3.40
CA ILE A 24 16.31 21.38 -4.40
C ILE A 24 15.59 21.16 -5.74
N GLY A 25 14.39 20.60 -5.70
CA GLY A 25 13.56 20.42 -6.90
C GLY A 25 13.23 21.73 -7.61
N LYS A 26 12.85 22.78 -6.86
CA LYS A 26 12.60 24.11 -7.44
C LYS A 26 13.83 24.71 -8.11
N LEU A 27 15.01 24.55 -7.51
CA LEU A 27 16.27 25.10 -8.05
C LEU A 27 16.73 24.37 -9.32
N LEU A 28 16.54 23.04 -9.38
CA LEU A 28 16.97 22.21 -10.51
C LEU A 28 15.87 22.02 -11.58
N GLY A 29 14.65 22.50 -11.35
CA GLY A 29 13.52 22.28 -12.26
C GLY A 29 12.93 20.85 -12.22
N PHE A 30 13.15 20.11 -11.13
CA PHE A 30 12.64 18.76 -10.93
C PHE A 30 11.59 18.70 -9.82
N THR A 31 10.70 17.70 -9.86
CA THR A 31 9.77 17.48 -8.74
C THR A 31 10.51 16.99 -7.50
N LYS A 32 9.94 17.25 -6.31
CA LYS A 32 10.45 16.73 -5.03
C LYS A 32 10.74 15.22 -5.10
N ASN A 33 9.82 14.45 -5.69
CA ASN A 33 9.93 12.99 -5.77
C ASN A 33 11.03 12.56 -6.76
N ALA A 34 11.22 13.29 -7.85
CA ALA A 34 12.32 13.03 -8.78
C ALA A 34 13.69 13.22 -8.10
N VAL A 35 13.83 14.26 -7.27
CA VAL A 35 15.03 14.53 -6.47
C VAL A 35 15.30 13.39 -5.48
N VAL A 36 14.29 12.99 -4.70
CA VAL A 36 14.43 11.88 -3.73
C VAL A 36 14.82 10.58 -4.43
N GLY A 37 14.13 10.25 -5.52
CA GLY A 37 14.42 9.05 -6.29
C GLY A 37 15.82 9.06 -6.90
N LYS A 38 16.28 10.20 -7.43
CA LYS A 38 17.64 10.32 -7.98
C LYS A 38 18.68 10.20 -6.88
N ALA A 39 18.49 10.87 -5.74
CA ALA A 39 19.39 10.81 -4.60
C ALA A 39 19.59 9.38 -4.10
N HIS A 40 18.50 8.60 -4.00
CA HIS A 40 18.57 7.19 -3.61
C HIS A 40 19.32 6.35 -4.66
N ARG A 41 19.08 6.56 -5.96
CA ARG A 41 19.77 5.83 -7.04
C ARG A 41 21.27 6.11 -7.11
N ILE A 42 21.71 7.30 -6.71
CA ILE A 42 23.15 7.66 -6.71
C ILE A 42 23.83 7.41 -5.36
N GLY A 43 23.14 6.77 -4.41
CA GLY A 43 23.70 6.36 -3.12
C GLY A 43 23.97 7.52 -2.15
N LEU A 44 23.24 8.64 -2.24
CA LEU A 44 23.36 9.72 -1.26
C LEU A 44 22.80 9.29 0.11
N GLU A 45 23.43 9.79 1.18
CA GLU A 45 23.05 9.50 2.56
C GLU A 45 21.58 9.80 2.85
N ARG A 46 20.92 8.84 3.51
CA ARG A 46 19.51 8.96 3.87
C ARG A 46 19.36 9.96 4.99
N ARG A 47 18.72 11.10 4.69
CA ARG A 47 18.41 12.07 5.73
C ARG A 47 17.32 11.54 6.67
N PRO A 48 17.50 11.66 8.00
CA PRO A 48 16.49 11.23 8.96
C PRO A 48 15.21 12.06 8.83
N SER A 49 14.06 11.42 9.08
CA SER A 49 12.78 12.11 9.26
C SER A 49 12.72 12.62 10.71
N PRO A 50 12.32 13.88 11.03
CA PRO A 50 11.88 14.98 10.16
C PRO A 50 12.99 15.99 9.85
N ILE A 51 13.12 16.39 8.58
CA ILE A 51 13.92 17.57 8.20
C ILE A 51 13.32 18.76 8.96
N ARG A 52 14.07 19.36 9.90
CA ARG A 52 13.63 20.51 10.70
C ARG A 52 13.06 21.56 9.74
N ARG A 53 11.73 21.62 9.69
CA ARG A 53 11.03 22.65 8.92
C ARG A 53 11.45 23.97 9.56
N THR A 54 11.94 24.90 8.75
CA THR A 54 12.01 26.30 9.17
C THR A 54 10.68 26.66 9.82
N ALA A 55 10.72 27.38 10.94
CA ALA A 55 9.63 27.50 11.93
C ALA A 55 8.33 28.17 11.44
N VAL A 56 8.16 28.36 10.13
CA VAL A 56 6.94 28.84 9.52
C VAL A 56 6.07 27.64 9.14
N LYS A 57 5.20 27.25 10.06
CA LYS A 57 4.11 26.31 9.78
C LYS A 57 3.25 26.92 8.66
N PRO A 58 3.07 26.26 7.49
CA PRO A 58 2.01 26.68 6.59
C PRO A 58 0.68 26.50 7.34
N ASP A 59 -0.09 27.58 7.40
CA ASP A 59 -1.43 27.62 7.97
C ASP A 59 -2.30 26.61 7.22
N ARG A 60 -2.38 25.39 7.77
CA ARG A 60 -3.24 24.32 7.25
C ARG A 60 -4.66 24.64 7.71
N LYS A 61 -5.25 25.68 7.11
CA LYS A 61 -6.68 25.94 7.26
C LYS A 61 -7.42 24.67 6.87
N LYS A 62 -8.15 24.15 7.85
CA LYS A 62 -9.14 23.05 7.80
C LYS A 62 -9.15 22.29 6.48
N ALA A 63 -8.53 21.11 6.44
CA ALA A 63 -8.79 20.16 5.37
C ALA A 63 -10.31 19.92 5.33
N ARG A 64 -10.99 20.46 4.31
CA ARG A 64 -12.36 20.04 4.00
C ARG A 64 -12.27 18.55 3.69
N SER A 65 -12.96 17.73 4.46
CA SER A 65 -13.23 16.34 4.13
C SER A 65 -13.64 16.24 2.66
N PRO A 66 -13.15 15.26 1.88
CA PRO A 66 -13.55 15.12 0.49
C PRO A 66 -15.06 14.93 0.45
N VAL A 67 -15.78 15.89 -0.13
CA VAL A 67 -17.20 15.74 -0.42
C VAL A 67 -17.27 14.70 -1.54
N MET A 68 -17.77 13.50 -1.23
CA MET A 68 -18.07 12.52 -2.28
C MET A 68 -19.11 13.15 -3.21
N PRO A 69 -18.87 13.18 -4.54
CA PRO A 69 -19.88 13.60 -5.48
C PRO A 69 -21.04 12.61 -5.42
N LYS A 70 -22.24 13.08 -5.09
CA LYS A 70 -23.45 12.29 -5.30
C LYS A 70 -23.78 12.32 -6.78
N LEU A 71 -23.75 11.15 -7.43
CA LEU A 71 -24.19 10.99 -8.81
C LEU A 71 -25.72 11.08 -8.83
N ASN A 72 -26.26 12.13 -9.45
CA ASN A 72 -27.69 12.24 -9.75
C ASN A 72 -28.01 11.31 -10.92
N PHE A 73 -28.56 10.14 -10.61
CA PHE A 73 -29.23 9.29 -11.61
C PHE A 73 -30.66 9.82 -11.79
N GLU A 74 -30.80 10.92 -12.53
CA GLU A 74 -32.11 11.45 -12.89
C GLU A 74 -32.71 10.53 -13.97
N SER A 75 -33.77 9.83 -13.57
CA SER A 75 -34.58 8.97 -14.41
C SER A 75 -35.17 9.74 -15.58
N THR A 76 -34.73 9.43 -16.81
CA THR A 76 -35.42 9.84 -18.04
C THR A 76 -35.63 8.63 -18.94
N LYS A 77 -36.84 8.08 -18.80
CA LYS A 77 -37.73 7.52 -19.83
C LYS A 77 -37.17 6.57 -20.91
N GLU A 78 -37.76 5.37 -20.88
CA GLU A 78 -37.74 4.28 -21.86
C GLU A 78 -37.79 4.72 -23.33
N PRO A 79 -37.03 4.02 -24.18
CA PRO A 79 -37.71 3.22 -25.19
C PRO A 79 -37.26 1.76 -25.19
N GLU A 80 -38.24 0.89 -25.41
CA GLU A 80 -38.08 -0.52 -25.77
C GLU A 80 -37.06 -0.70 -26.92
N ILE A 81 -36.30 -1.80 -26.89
CA ILE A 81 -36.07 -2.74 -28.02
C ILE A 81 -34.80 -3.59 -27.78
N VAL A 82 -35.05 -4.90 -27.69
CA VAL A 82 -34.21 -6.09 -27.97
C VAL A 82 -33.11 -6.46 -26.97
N SER A 83 -33.40 -7.55 -26.26
CA SER A 83 -32.51 -8.38 -25.47
C SER A 83 -31.31 -8.87 -26.28
N LYS A 84 -30.17 -8.19 -26.13
CA LYS A 84 -28.87 -8.85 -26.21
C LYS A 84 -28.41 -9.10 -24.78
N GLU A 85 -28.23 -10.37 -24.45
CA GLU A 85 -27.66 -10.80 -23.17
C GLU A 85 -26.41 -9.96 -22.87
N PRO A 86 -26.31 -9.33 -21.68
CA PRO A 86 -25.10 -8.61 -21.32
C PRO A 86 -24.01 -9.66 -21.16
N ALA A 87 -23.08 -9.71 -22.12
CA ALA A 87 -21.81 -10.37 -21.93
C ALA A 87 -21.11 -9.63 -20.77
N VAL A 88 -21.32 -10.14 -19.56
CA VAL A 88 -20.63 -9.72 -18.36
C VAL A 88 -19.15 -9.91 -18.65
N PHE A 89 -18.43 -8.81 -18.82
CA PHE A 89 -16.98 -8.83 -18.94
C PHE A 89 -16.44 -9.23 -17.57
N GLN A 90 -16.38 -10.54 -17.30
CA GLN A 90 -15.68 -11.06 -16.15
C GLN A 90 -14.19 -10.90 -16.45
N PRO A 91 -13.43 -10.09 -15.69
CA PRO A 91 -12.00 -10.05 -15.89
C PRO A 91 -11.46 -11.46 -15.60
N VAL A 92 -11.00 -12.15 -16.64
CA VAL A 92 -10.38 -13.48 -16.55
C VAL A 92 -8.96 -13.36 -15.98
N VAL A 93 -8.77 -12.52 -14.97
CA VAL A 93 -7.67 -12.74 -14.04
C VAL A 93 -8.19 -13.73 -13.01
N LYS A 94 -8.26 -15.00 -13.43
CA LYS A 94 -8.23 -16.09 -12.45
C LYS A 94 -6.96 -15.86 -11.66
N ASN A 95 -7.09 -15.43 -10.40
CA ASN A 95 -5.95 -15.33 -9.52
C ASN A 95 -5.33 -16.73 -9.50
N ILE A 96 -4.16 -16.90 -10.12
CA ILE A 96 -3.49 -18.21 -10.21
C ILE A 96 -3.21 -18.74 -8.80
N PHE A 97 -3.17 -17.85 -7.81
CA PHE A 97 -3.09 -18.15 -6.39
C PHE A 97 -4.37 -18.73 -5.78
N THR A 98 -5.57 -18.36 -6.25
CA THR A 98 -6.83 -18.80 -5.61
C THR A 98 -7.50 -19.98 -6.31
N ALA A 99 -7.11 -20.31 -7.55
CA ALA A 99 -7.81 -21.27 -8.40
C ALA A 99 -7.11 -22.63 -8.58
N ALA A 100 -6.12 -22.97 -7.74
CA ALA A 100 -5.52 -24.31 -7.73
C ALA A 100 -6.17 -25.17 -6.65
N PRO A 101 -6.88 -26.27 -7.00
CA PRO A 101 -7.36 -27.21 -6.00
C PRO A 101 -6.13 -27.91 -5.38
N LYS A 102 -6.06 -27.92 -4.05
CA LYS A 102 -5.04 -28.59 -3.20
C LYS A 102 -3.66 -27.92 -3.09
N ARG A 103 -3.58 -26.62 -2.85
CA ARG A 103 -2.39 -26.10 -2.15
C ARG A 103 -2.73 -26.12 -0.67
N GLY A 104 -1.91 -26.73 0.18
CA GLY A 104 -2.15 -26.73 1.63
C GLY A 104 -2.00 -25.32 2.22
N CYS A 105 -1.54 -25.23 3.45
CA CYS A 105 -1.28 -23.99 4.15
C CYS A 105 -0.26 -23.14 3.37
N GLU A 106 -0.63 -21.90 3.07
CA GLU A 106 0.17 -20.97 2.25
C GLU A 106 1.07 -20.06 3.09
N TRP A 107 1.50 -20.54 4.26
CA TRP A 107 2.38 -19.76 5.13
C TRP A 107 3.82 -19.75 4.59
N PRO A 108 4.44 -18.58 4.34
CA PRO A 108 5.81 -18.49 3.86
C PRO A 108 6.80 -18.82 4.98
N GLU A 109 7.63 -19.83 4.75
CA GLU A 109 8.75 -20.20 5.61
C GLU A 109 10.05 -19.76 4.94
N GLY A 110 10.82 -18.90 5.63
CA GLY A 110 12.07 -18.33 5.12
C GLY A 110 11.88 -17.00 4.38
N HIS A 111 13.00 -16.46 3.87
CA HIS A 111 12.99 -15.22 3.07
C HIS A 111 12.88 -15.53 1.57
N PRO A 112 12.14 -14.76 0.76
CA PRO A 112 12.00 -15.01 -0.69
C PRO A 112 13.30 -15.07 -1.49
N ASP A 113 14.40 -14.54 -0.94
CA ASP A 113 15.73 -14.52 -1.58
C ASP A 113 16.60 -15.73 -1.19
N GLU A 114 16.13 -16.60 -0.30
CA GLU A 114 16.83 -17.79 0.17
C GLU A 114 16.39 -19.03 -0.63
N ALA A 115 17.33 -19.94 -0.91
CA ALA A 115 17.05 -21.17 -1.66
C ALA A 115 16.09 -22.13 -0.91
N ASP A 116 15.95 -21.95 0.41
CA ASP A 116 15.08 -22.73 1.28
C ASP A 116 13.66 -22.16 1.45
N PHE A 117 13.33 -21.10 0.71
CA PHE A 117 11.98 -20.52 0.74
C PHE A 117 10.92 -21.54 0.32
N ARG A 118 9.99 -21.83 1.23
CA ARG A 118 8.91 -22.80 1.00
C ARG A 118 7.61 -22.37 1.65
N PHE A 119 6.51 -22.96 1.23
CA PHE A 119 5.21 -22.82 1.90
C PHE A 119 4.93 -24.04 2.77
N CYS A 120 4.34 -23.81 3.95
CA CYS A 120 4.08 -24.86 4.95
C CYS A 120 3.40 -26.11 4.41
N GLY A 121 2.36 -25.97 3.58
CA GLY A 121 1.73 -27.10 2.89
C GLY A 121 0.89 -28.05 3.75
N LYS A 122 0.80 -27.86 5.09
CA LYS A 122 -0.14 -28.57 6.00
C LYS A 122 -1.60 -28.39 5.56
N ASP A 123 -2.52 -29.21 6.06
CA ASP A 123 -3.94 -29.04 5.72
C ASP A 123 -4.49 -27.67 6.12
N ARG A 124 -5.28 -27.07 5.21
CA ARG A 124 -5.94 -25.79 5.45
C ARG A 124 -7.02 -25.96 6.50
N PHE A 125 -7.14 -24.96 7.37
CA PHE A 125 -8.19 -24.92 8.37
C PHE A 125 -9.44 -24.24 7.79
N GLU A 126 -10.51 -25.02 7.60
CA GLU A 126 -11.80 -24.55 7.06
C GLU A 126 -11.60 -23.78 5.73
N ASP A 127 -12.24 -22.62 5.58
CA ASP A 127 -12.13 -21.74 4.41
C ASP A 127 -10.95 -20.76 4.49
N LYS A 128 -10.00 -20.97 5.40
CA LYS A 128 -8.84 -20.09 5.59
C LYS A 128 -7.65 -20.61 4.78
N PRO A 129 -6.74 -19.72 4.31
CA PRO A 129 -5.59 -20.13 3.49
C PRO A 129 -4.47 -20.82 4.29
N TYR A 130 -4.59 -20.89 5.62
CA TYR A 130 -3.55 -21.41 6.51
C TYR A 130 -4.03 -22.59 7.35
N CYS A 131 -3.10 -23.38 7.91
CA CYS A 131 -3.39 -24.38 8.93
C CYS A 131 -3.70 -23.73 10.28
N LEU A 132 -4.20 -24.49 11.26
CA LEU A 132 -4.53 -23.99 12.60
C LEU A 132 -3.40 -23.13 13.22
N ASP A 133 -2.18 -23.66 13.24
CA ASP A 133 -1.01 -22.97 13.82
C ASP A 133 -0.80 -21.59 13.18
N HIS A 134 -0.86 -21.52 11.86
CA HIS A 134 -0.58 -20.30 11.11
C HIS A 134 -1.78 -19.34 11.06
N CYS A 135 -3.01 -19.85 11.20
CA CYS A 135 -4.19 -19.02 11.43
C CYS A 135 -4.06 -18.24 12.74
N ALA A 136 -3.55 -18.84 13.82
CA ALA A 136 -3.35 -18.16 15.10
C ALA A 136 -2.33 -17.01 15.01
N VAL A 137 -1.34 -17.12 14.11
CA VAL A 137 -0.36 -16.04 13.87
C VAL A 137 -0.91 -14.96 12.93
N ALA A 138 -1.66 -15.36 11.90
CA ALA A 138 -2.18 -14.44 10.88
C ALA A 138 -3.34 -13.58 11.37
N TYR A 139 -4.24 -14.15 12.18
CA TYR A 139 -5.48 -13.52 12.61
C TYR A 139 -5.42 -13.15 14.08
N VAL A 140 -5.25 -11.86 14.35
CA VAL A 140 -5.46 -11.30 15.69
C VAL A 140 -6.94 -11.01 15.91
N VAL A 141 -7.51 -11.56 16.98
CA VAL A 141 -8.85 -11.16 17.45
C VAL A 141 -8.73 -9.74 18.00
N PRO A 142 -9.58 -8.79 17.57
CA PRO A 142 -9.54 -7.43 18.12
C PRO A 142 -9.84 -7.47 19.63
N GLU A 143 -9.02 -6.77 20.43
CA GLU A 143 -9.02 -6.75 21.92
C GLU A 143 -10.41 -6.59 22.56
N LYS A 144 -11.39 -6.02 21.84
CA LYS A 144 -12.78 -5.87 22.32
C LYS A 144 -13.49 -7.19 22.58
N GLU A 145 -13.22 -8.25 21.79
CA GLU A 145 -13.85 -9.57 21.97
C GLU A 145 -13.14 -10.41 23.05
N GLU A 146 -11.90 -10.07 23.40
CA GLU A 146 -11.11 -10.79 24.42
C GLU A 146 -11.55 -10.40 25.84
N ASN A 147 -11.90 -9.13 26.06
CA ASN A 147 -12.48 -8.67 27.32
C ASN A 147 -13.84 -9.33 27.62
N GLU A 148 -14.72 -9.46 26.63
CA GLU A 148 -16.05 -10.07 26.83
C GLU A 148 -15.96 -11.58 27.18
N LYS A 149 -15.00 -12.30 26.59
CA LYS A 149 -14.78 -13.73 26.91
C LYS A 149 -14.16 -13.92 28.29
N THR A 150 -13.27 -13.03 28.71
CA THR A 150 -12.65 -13.09 30.04
C THR A 150 -13.67 -12.81 31.15
N GLU A 151 -14.61 -11.89 30.93
CA GLU A 151 -15.69 -11.57 31.87
C GLU A 151 -16.66 -12.76 32.05
N LEU A 152 -16.99 -13.48 30.97
CA LEU A 152 -17.87 -14.67 31.03
C LEU A 152 -17.24 -15.86 31.74
N ASN A 153 -15.91 -16.04 31.62
CA ASN A 153 -15.19 -17.16 32.24
C ASN A 153 -14.96 -16.98 33.74
N ASN A 154 -15.10 -15.77 34.27
CA ASN A 154 -14.94 -15.44 35.69
C ASN A 154 -16.26 -15.42 36.48
N THR A 155 -17.39 -15.77 35.85
CA THR A 155 -18.72 -15.75 36.48
C THR A 155 -19.30 -17.16 36.71
N ILE A 156 -18.45 -18.19 36.79
CA ILE A 156 -18.81 -19.56 37.21
C ILE A 156 -17.99 -19.94 38.45
#